data_AF-A0A7X7A577-F1
#
_entry.id   AF-A0A7X7A577-F1
#
_cell.length_a   1.000
_cell.length_b   1.000
_cell.length_c   1.000
_cell.angle_alpha   90.00
_cell.angle_beta   90.00
_cell.angle_gamma   90.00
#
_symmetry.space_group_name_H-M   'P 1'
#
loop_
_entity.id
_entity.type
_entity.pdbx_description
1 polymer ?
#
loop_
_entity_poly.entity_id
_entity_poly.type
_entity_poly.pdbx_seq_one_letter_code
_entity_poly.pdbx_strand_id
1 'polypeptide(L)'
;MHRERVFDFWLTAAVTVALFIPIWGVLLRPTGLIRLPVYLLYLGVPALAVILGALIYGARSNRVLLNRFLVGYAGGFTATAIFTLLTVGAGPWLDTPNVAVALGQWVLERPLTAPVTPAVIAVGMAYHFLLNGAAWGAAYALLFGKAPWWLGLLFGFFIWAVLVLSPPFYQWGLAGAASGAWLLIALLLVHFVYGGIVGYIVYRWVFPEVGMEGIKAIRPLYA
;
A
#
# COMPACT_ATOMS: atom_id res chain seq x y z
N MET A 1 -10.16 2.82 -29.07
CA MET A 1 -11.01 2.54 -27.90
C MET A 1 -10.56 1.23 -27.28
N HIS A 2 -10.08 1.22 -26.03
CA HIS A 2 -9.68 -0.02 -25.35
C HIS A 2 -10.93 -0.65 -24.72
N ARG A 3 -11.32 -1.84 -25.16
CA ARG A 3 -12.33 -2.66 -24.47
C ARG A 3 -11.58 -3.59 -23.54
N GLU A 4 -11.92 -3.59 -22.26
CA GLU A 4 -11.36 -4.57 -21.33
C GLU A 4 -11.77 -5.98 -21.77
N ARG A 5 -10.77 -6.84 -21.98
CA ARG A 5 -10.99 -8.25 -22.24
C ARG A 5 -11.15 -8.97 -20.90
N VAL A 6 -11.84 -10.12 -20.91
CA VAL A 6 -11.94 -10.99 -19.71
C VAL A 6 -10.55 -11.31 -19.12
N PHE A 7 -9.54 -11.45 -19.97
CA PHE A 7 -8.15 -11.61 -19.55
C PHE A 7 -7.60 -10.43 -18.75
N ASP A 8 -7.93 -9.18 -19.13
CA ASP A 8 -7.46 -7.97 -18.43
C ASP A 8 -7.99 -7.89 -16.99
N PHE A 9 -9.24 -8.32 -16.79
CA PHE A 9 -9.86 -8.42 -15.47
C PHE A 9 -9.10 -9.42 -14.58
N TRP A 10 -8.91 -10.65 -15.05
CA TRP A 10 -8.21 -11.68 -14.26
C TRP A 10 -6.76 -11.33 -13.98
N LEU A 11 -6.08 -10.69 -14.94
CA LEU A 11 -4.73 -10.19 -14.73
C LEU A 11 -4.70 -9.09 -13.65
N THR A 12 -5.65 -8.15 -13.69
CA THR A 12 -5.78 -7.09 -12.67
C THR A 12 -6.02 -7.68 -11.28
N ALA A 13 -6.91 -8.68 -11.18
CA ALA A 13 -7.17 -9.39 -9.94
C ALA A 13 -5.91 -10.11 -9.42
N ALA A 14 -5.21 -10.84 -10.30
CA ALA A 14 -3.98 -11.55 -9.95
C ALA A 14 -2.87 -10.61 -9.46
N VAL A 15 -2.68 -9.46 -10.13
CA VAL A 15 -1.73 -8.42 -9.70
C VAL A 15 -2.13 -7.83 -8.36
N THR A 16 -3.42 -7.55 -8.16
CA THR A 16 -3.91 -7.02 -6.89
C THR A 16 -3.63 -8.00 -5.75
N VAL A 17 -3.92 -9.28 -5.93
CA VAL A 17 -3.59 -10.33 -4.94
C VAL A 17 -2.08 -10.41 -4.72
N ALA A 18 -1.27 -10.37 -5.77
CA ALA A 18 0.19 -10.41 -5.69
C ALA A 18 0.76 -9.23 -4.87
N LEU A 19 0.20 -8.02 -5.02
CA LEU A 19 0.59 -6.84 -4.24
C LEU A 19 0.35 -7.02 -2.73
N PHE A 20 -0.63 -7.84 -2.34
CA PHE A 20 -0.92 -8.10 -0.93
C PHE A 20 -0.05 -9.20 -0.31
N ILE A 21 0.71 -9.98 -1.10
CA ILE A 21 1.54 -11.06 -0.55
C ILE A 21 2.53 -10.56 0.52
N PRO A 22 3.36 -9.52 0.28
CA PRO A 22 4.21 -8.99 1.34
C PRO A 22 3.42 -8.50 2.56
N ILE A 23 2.28 -7.84 2.35
CA ILE A 23 1.44 -7.33 3.45
C ILE A 23 0.97 -8.50 4.33
N TRP A 24 0.47 -9.59 3.73
CA TRP A 24 0.09 -10.80 4.45
C TRP A 24 1.26 -11.43 5.21
N GLY A 25 2.47 -11.43 4.65
CA GLY A 25 3.68 -11.89 5.33
C GLY A 25 3.91 -11.16 6.67
N VAL A 26 3.72 -9.84 6.72
CA VAL A 26 3.84 -9.07 7.97
C VAL A 26 2.72 -9.43 8.94
N LEU A 27 1.48 -9.52 8.45
CA LEU A 27 0.31 -9.82 9.29
C LEU A 27 0.39 -11.23 9.93
N LEU A 28 0.97 -12.19 9.20
CA LEU A 28 1.12 -13.57 9.64
C LEU A 28 2.38 -13.79 10.50
N ARG A 29 3.44 -12.98 10.35
CA ARG A 29 4.70 -13.15 11.09
C ARG A 29 4.52 -13.27 12.62
N PRO A 30 3.64 -12.48 13.27
CA PRO A 30 3.30 -12.61 14.69
C PRO A 30 2.83 -13.97 15.16
N THR A 31 2.20 -14.75 14.29
CA THR A 31 1.66 -16.07 14.63
C THR A 31 2.74 -17.12 14.88
N GLY A 32 3.99 -16.84 14.48
CA GLY A 32 5.08 -17.82 14.51
C GLY A 32 4.99 -18.89 13.42
N LEU A 33 3.90 -18.92 12.64
CA LEU A 33 3.68 -19.92 11.59
C LEU A 33 4.61 -19.74 10.37
N ILE A 34 5.12 -18.52 10.17
CA ILE A 34 5.98 -18.21 9.03
C ILE A 34 7.27 -17.53 9.47
N ARG A 35 8.32 -17.81 8.70
CA ARG A 35 9.57 -17.04 8.67
C ARG A 35 9.48 -16.04 7.53
N LEU A 36 9.50 -14.75 7.83
CA LEU A 36 9.26 -13.71 6.82
C LEU A 36 10.21 -13.77 5.62
N PRO A 37 11.55 -13.99 5.76
CA PRO A 37 12.42 -14.11 4.59
C PRO A 37 12.03 -15.29 3.70
N VAL A 38 11.71 -16.44 4.32
CA VAL A 38 11.30 -17.67 3.63
C VAL A 38 9.97 -17.44 2.91
N TYR A 39 9.02 -16.79 3.56
CA TYR A 39 7.74 -16.41 2.97
C TYR A 39 7.92 -15.49 1.76
N LEU A 40 8.76 -14.45 1.88
CA LEU A 40 9.04 -13.53 0.77
C LEU A 40 9.77 -14.22 -0.38
N LEU A 41 10.65 -15.19 -0.08
CA LEU A 41 11.32 -15.98 -1.12
C LEU A 41 10.31 -16.84 -1.90
N TYR A 42 9.48 -17.61 -1.20
CA TYR A 42 8.60 -18.59 -1.85
C TYR A 42 7.31 -18.01 -2.41
N LEU A 43 6.76 -16.94 -1.82
CA LEU A 43 5.52 -16.31 -2.28
C LEU A 43 5.76 -14.93 -2.85
N GLY A 44 6.68 -14.16 -2.27
CA GLY A 44 7.01 -12.81 -2.75
C GLY A 44 7.69 -12.81 -4.12
N VAL A 45 8.62 -13.74 -4.39
CA VAL A 45 9.27 -13.82 -5.71
C VAL A 45 8.28 -14.20 -6.83
N PRO A 46 7.43 -15.24 -6.68
CA PRO A 46 6.38 -15.48 -7.67
C PRO A 46 5.40 -14.32 -7.83
N ALA A 47 4.99 -13.67 -6.73
CA ALA A 47 4.13 -12.47 -6.80
C ALA A 47 4.79 -11.34 -7.61
N LEU A 48 6.08 -11.11 -7.40
CA LEU A 48 6.85 -10.14 -8.18
C LEU A 48 6.90 -10.54 -9.67
N ALA A 49 7.06 -11.83 -9.99
CA ALA A 49 7.02 -12.29 -11.37
C ALA A 49 5.66 -12.02 -12.05
N VAL A 50 4.54 -12.21 -11.32
CA VAL A 50 3.19 -11.85 -11.81
C VAL A 50 3.08 -10.36 -12.10
N ILE A 51 3.55 -9.51 -11.16
CA ILE A 51 3.54 -8.05 -11.32
C ILE A 51 4.38 -7.65 -12.54
N LEU A 52 5.62 -8.14 -12.65
CA LEU A 52 6.50 -7.82 -13.78
C LEU A 52 5.90 -8.27 -15.12
N GLY A 53 5.34 -9.48 -15.18
CA GLY A 53 4.63 -9.97 -16.36
C GLY A 53 3.47 -9.07 -16.76
N ALA A 54 2.67 -8.62 -15.79
CA ALA A 54 1.55 -7.71 -16.04
C ALA A 54 2.01 -6.33 -16.50
N LEU A 55 3.15 -5.81 -16.01
CA LEU A 55 3.72 -4.54 -16.46
C LEU A 55 4.22 -4.63 -17.90
N ILE A 56 4.91 -5.72 -18.25
CA ILE A 56 5.36 -5.97 -19.63
C ILE A 56 4.16 -6.10 -20.57
N TYR A 57 3.12 -6.84 -20.16
CA TYR A 57 1.87 -6.94 -20.90
C TYR A 57 1.18 -5.57 -21.03
N GLY A 58 1.08 -4.81 -19.94
CA GLY A 58 0.47 -3.47 -19.93
C GLY A 58 1.18 -2.51 -20.87
N ALA A 59 2.51 -2.54 -20.92
CA ALA A 59 3.30 -1.72 -21.83
C ALA A 59 3.02 -2.04 -23.31
N ARG A 60 2.78 -3.31 -23.63
CA ARG A 60 2.57 -3.78 -25.01
C ARG A 60 1.12 -3.73 -25.47
N SER A 61 0.18 -3.99 -24.57
CA SER A 61 -1.19 -4.36 -24.94
C SER A 61 -2.28 -3.70 -24.08
N ASN A 62 -1.96 -3.19 -22.88
CA ASN A 62 -2.95 -2.57 -22.00
C ASN A 62 -2.37 -1.38 -21.23
N ARG A 63 -2.32 -0.22 -21.89
CA ARG A 63 -1.78 1.01 -21.32
C ARG A 63 -2.58 1.54 -20.13
N VAL A 64 -3.86 1.16 -20.01
CA VAL A 64 -4.72 1.54 -18.88
C VAL A 64 -4.26 0.81 -17.62
N LEU A 65 -4.06 -0.51 -17.68
CA LEU A 65 -3.52 -1.30 -16.58
C LEU A 65 -2.14 -0.78 -16.14
N LEU A 66 -1.25 -0.52 -17.10
CA LEU A 66 0.08 0.00 -16.79
C LEU A 66 0.01 1.37 -16.11
N ASN A 67 -0.80 2.30 -16.65
CA ASN A 67 -0.97 3.62 -16.08
C ASN A 67 -1.54 3.57 -14.66
N ARG A 68 -2.57 2.75 -14.40
CA ARG A 68 -3.13 2.54 -13.05
C ARG A 68 -2.07 2.07 -12.07
N PHE A 69 -1.35 1.02 -12.45
CA PHE A 69 -0.31 0.48 -11.60
C PHE A 69 0.75 1.55 -11.31
N LEU A 70 1.32 2.17 -12.33
CA LEU A 70 2.43 3.11 -12.14
C LEU A 70 2.01 4.36 -11.36
N VAL A 71 0.85 4.94 -11.67
CA VAL A 71 0.33 6.13 -10.97
C VAL A 71 -0.03 5.77 -9.53
N GLY A 72 -0.70 4.64 -9.30
CA GLY A 72 -1.03 4.17 -7.95
C GLY A 72 0.22 3.88 -7.14
N TYR A 73 1.20 3.18 -7.72
CA TYR A 73 2.46 2.84 -7.07
C TYR A 73 3.26 4.09 -6.70
N ALA A 74 3.40 5.05 -7.62
CA ALA A 74 4.03 6.35 -7.35
C ALA A 74 3.24 7.14 -6.28
N GLY A 75 1.91 7.06 -6.30
CA GLY A 75 1.05 7.70 -5.31
C GLY A 75 1.26 7.15 -3.91
N GLY A 76 1.27 5.82 -3.77
CA GLY A 76 1.53 5.15 -2.49
C GLY A 76 2.94 5.42 -1.97
N PHE A 77 3.94 5.40 -2.86
CA PHE A 77 5.32 5.78 -2.49
C PHE A 77 5.39 7.22 -1.96
N THR A 78 4.80 8.17 -2.69
CA THR A 78 4.77 9.59 -2.32
C THR A 78 4.05 9.80 -0.98
N ALA A 79 2.89 9.18 -0.81
CA ALA A 79 2.13 9.23 0.43
C ALA A 79 2.92 8.65 1.61
N THR A 80 3.68 7.56 1.39
CA THR A 80 4.56 6.96 2.41
C THR A 80 5.74 7.85 2.76
N ALA A 81 6.30 8.57 1.79
CA ALA A 81 7.37 9.55 2.04
C ALA A 81 6.87 10.67 2.95
N ILE A 82 5.72 11.26 2.63
CA ILE A 82 5.10 12.31 3.43
C ILE A 82 4.74 11.78 4.83
N PHE A 83 4.12 10.60 4.91
CA PHE A 83 3.84 9.89 6.17
C PHE A 83 5.10 9.75 7.02
N THR A 84 6.21 9.32 6.42
CA THR A 84 7.47 9.07 7.13
C THR A 84 8.03 10.37 7.67
N LEU A 85 7.98 11.46 6.92
CA LEU A 85 8.42 12.77 7.40
C LEU A 85 7.56 13.27 8.58
N LEU A 86 6.24 13.12 8.49
CA LEU A 86 5.32 13.50 9.57
C LEU A 86 5.54 12.67 10.83
N THR A 87 5.76 11.37 10.68
CA THR A 87 5.95 10.45 11.82
C THR A 87 7.35 10.51 12.41
N VAL A 88 8.38 10.85 11.66
CA VAL A 88 9.71 11.14 12.23
C VAL A 88 9.65 12.37 13.14
N GLY A 89 8.89 13.40 12.76
CA GLY A 89 8.68 14.59 13.61
C GLY A 89 7.79 14.34 14.82
N ALA A 90 6.71 13.56 14.66
CA ALA A 90 5.72 13.29 15.71
C ALA A 90 6.03 12.06 16.58
N GLY A 91 6.91 11.16 16.13
CA GLY A 91 7.19 9.86 16.75
C GLY A 91 7.58 9.95 18.23
N PRO A 92 8.51 10.86 18.63
CA PRO A 92 8.85 11.03 20.04
C PRO A 92 7.67 11.43 20.93
N TRP A 93 6.69 12.14 20.38
CA TRP A 93 5.49 12.58 21.10
C TRP A 93 4.44 11.48 21.24
N LEU A 94 4.42 10.54 20.29
CA LEU A 94 3.43 9.45 20.24
C LEU A 94 3.93 8.16 20.90
N ASP A 95 5.21 8.11 21.29
CA ASP A 95 5.90 6.93 21.82
C ASP A 95 5.73 5.71 20.90
N THR A 96 5.81 5.94 19.59
CA THR A 96 5.60 4.89 18.60
C THR A 96 6.92 4.26 18.17
N PRO A 97 7.00 2.92 18.11
CA PRO A 97 8.13 2.25 17.47
C PRO A 97 8.22 2.67 16.01
N ASN A 98 9.46 2.81 15.54
CA ASN A 98 9.72 3.06 14.12
C ASN A 98 9.32 1.82 13.30
N VAL A 99 8.21 1.91 12.59
CA VAL A 99 7.64 0.80 11.79
C VAL A 99 8.65 0.27 10.76
N ALA A 100 9.44 1.14 10.14
CA ALA A 100 10.48 0.70 9.20
C ALA A 100 11.53 -0.15 9.92
N VAL A 101 11.98 0.26 11.10
CA VAL A 101 12.92 -0.55 11.90
C VAL A 101 12.30 -1.89 12.29
N ALA A 102 11.04 -1.92 12.76
CA ALA A 102 10.36 -3.16 13.13
C ALA A 102 10.25 -4.14 11.95
N LEU A 103 9.86 -3.64 10.77
CA LEU A 103 9.83 -4.41 9.54
C LEU A 103 11.22 -4.94 9.16
N GLY A 104 12.25 -4.09 9.25
CA GLY A 104 13.63 -4.48 8.97
C GLY A 104 14.13 -5.59 9.89
N GLN A 105 13.83 -5.51 11.19
CA GLN A 105 14.17 -6.58 12.13
C GLN A 105 13.46 -7.88 11.76
N TRP A 106 12.16 -7.84 11.44
CA TRP A 106 11.41 -9.04 11.05
C TRP A 106 11.88 -9.67 9.75
N VAL A 107 12.19 -8.86 8.73
CA VAL A 107 12.71 -9.34 7.44
C VAL A 107 14.12 -9.93 7.59
N LEU A 108 14.90 -9.49 8.59
CA LEU A 108 16.22 -10.05 8.88
C LEU A 108 16.21 -11.12 9.99
N GLU A 109 15.04 -11.57 10.42
CA GLU A 109 14.85 -12.55 11.51
C GLU A 109 15.49 -12.17 12.85
N ARG A 110 15.50 -10.87 13.14
CA ARG A 110 16.03 -10.32 14.38
C ARG A 110 14.89 -10.00 15.35
N PRO A 111 15.14 -10.09 16.67
CA PRO A 111 14.14 -9.66 17.65
C PRO A 111 13.95 -8.14 17.56
N LEU A 112 12.74 -7.66 17.89
CA LEU A 112 12.40 -6.23 17.86
C LEU A 112 13.29 -5.38 18.78
N THR A 113 13.84 -6.00 19.84
CA THR A 113 14.75 -5.39 20.81
C THR A 113 16.22 -5.41 20.39
N ALA A 114 16.57 -6.04 19.25
CA ALA A 114 17.95 -6.08 18.78
C ALA A 114 18.47 -4.66 18.46
N PRO A 115 19.79 -4.42 18.62
CA PRO A 115 20.40 -3.15 18.20
C PRO A 115 20.08 -2.82 16.74
N VAL A 116 19.70 -1.57 16.49
CA VAL A 116 19.41 -1.09 15.13
C VAL A 116 20.71 -1.00 14.34
N THR A 117 20.72 -1.52 13.13
CA THR A 117 21.88 -1.49 12.22
C THR A 117 21.51 -0.83 10.90
N PRO A 118 22.48 -0.33 10.11
CA PRO A 118 22.20 0.22 8.79
C PRO A 118 21.43 -0.74 7.88
N ALA A 119 21.72 -2.05 7.94
CA ALA A 119 21.00 -3.07 7.19
C ALA A 119 19.52 -3.16 7.59
N VAL A 120 19.20 -3.10 8.89
CA VAL A 120 17.81 -3.09 9.39
C VAL A 120 17.06 -1.86 8.86
N ILE A 121 17.69 -0.68 8.90
CA ILE A 121 17.07 0.54 8.40
C ILE A 121 16.82 0.44 6.90
N ALA A 122 17.82 0.03 6.11
CA ALA A 122 17.72 -0.06 4.66
C ALA A 122 16.64 -1.06 4.22
N VAL A 123 16.66 -2.27 4.75
CA VAL A 123 15.66 -3.32 4.45
C VAL A 123 14.28 -2.89 4.92
N GLY A 124 14.18 -2.32 6.12
CA GLY A 124 12.95 -1.82 6.69
C GLY A 124 12.30 -0.71 5.86
N MET A 125 13.09 0.27 5.42
CA MET A 125 12.63 1.34 4.55
C MET A 125 12.23 0.81 3.18
N ALA A 126 13.04 -0.07 2.57
CA ALA A 126 12.68 -0.69 1.29
C ALA A 126 11.35 -1.45 1.40
N TYR A 127 11.15 -2.20 2.48
CA TYR A 127 9.89 -2.89 2.74
C TYR A 127 8.72 -1.91 2.90
N HIS A 128 8.88 -0.92 3.78
CA HIS A 128 7.83 0.03 4.12
C HIS A 128 7.39 0.84 2.90
N PHE A 129 8.33 1.32 2.09
CA PHE A 129 8.04 2.16 0.92
C PHE A 129 7.60 1.35 -0.29
N LEU A 130 8.32 0.28 -0.64
CA LEU A 130 8.13 -0.41 -1.93
C LEU A 130 7.11 -1.54 -1.83
N LEU A 131 7.21 -2.37 -0.78
CA LEU A 131 6.39 -3.58 -0.66
C LEU A 131 5.10 -3.38 0.13
N ASN A 132 4.99 -2.28 0.87
CA ASN A 132 3.80 -1.95 1.66
C ASN A 132 3.12 -0.69 1.10
N GLY A 133 3.73 0.48 1.29
CA GLY A 133 3.16 1.76 0.86
C GLY A 133 2.81 1.82 -0.62
N ALA A 134 3.81 1.72 -1.50
CA ALA A 134 3.57 1.74 -2.94
C ALA A 134 2.61 0.62 -3.41
N ALA A 135 2.65 -0.55 -2.77
CA ALA A 135 1.74 -1.65 -3.07
C ALA A 135 0.27 -1.31 -2.75
N TRP A 136 -0.02 -0.68 -1.60
CA TRP A 136 -1.36 -0.19 -1.26
C TRP A 136 -1.86 0.85 -2.26
N GLY A 137 -0.99 1.77 -2.69
CA GLY A 137 -1.35 2.78 -3.70
C GLY A 137 -1.67 2.15 -5.06
N ALA A 138 -0.88 1.17 -5.50
CA ALA A 138 -1.14 0.41 -6.72
C ALA A 138 -2.46 -0.38 -6.63
N ALA A 139 -2.71 -1.06 -5.50
CA ALA A 139 -3.95 -1.79 -5.26
C ALA A 139 -5.17 -0.86 -5.32
N TYR A 140 -5.11 0.32 -4.69
CA TYR A 140 -6.17 1.33 -4.80
C TYR A 140 -6.46 1.70 -6.26
N ALA A 141 -5.42 2.04 -7.04
CA ALA A 141 -5.60 2.47 -8.42
C ALA A 141 -6.13 1.35 -9.34
N LEU A 142 -5.77 0.09 -9.08
CA LEU A 142 -6.27 -1.07 -9.82
C LEU A 142 -7.72 -1.40 -9.48
N LEU A 143 -8.11 -1.29 -8.21
CA LEU A 143 -9.46 -1.59 -7.74
C LEU A 143 -10.48 -0.51 -8.11
N PHE A 144 -10.09 0.76 -8.02
CA PHE A 144 -11.01 1.89 -8.15
C PHE A 144 -10.84 2.69 -9.44
N GLY A 145 -9.75 2.49 -10.18
CA GLY A 145 -9.47 3.25 -11.39
C GLY A 145 -9.42 4.77 -11.11
N LYS A 146 -9.99 5.57 -12.02
CA LYS A 146 -10.10 7.03 -11.85
C LYS A 146 -11.32 7.39 -10.99
N ALA A 147 -11.23 7.12 -9.69
CA ALA A 147 -12.27 7.42 -8.72
C ALA A 147 -12.16 8.85 -8.14
N PRO A 148 -13.25 9.42 -7.57
CA PRO A 148 -13.18 10.65 -6.80
C PRO A 148 -12.13 10.55 -5.67
N TRP A 149 -11.39 11.64 -5.42
CA TRP A 149 -10.27 11.63 -4.47
C TRP A 149 -10.67 11.25 -3.04
N TRP A 150 -11.91 11.55 -2.61
CA TRP A 150 -12.39 11.25 -1.27
C TRP A 150 -12.52 9.74 -1.01
N LEU A 151 -12.64 8.90 -2.06
CA LEU A 151 -12.62 7.45 -1.89
C LEU A 151 -11.26 6.97 -1.35
N GLY A 152 -10.20 7.73 -1.61
CA GLY A 152 -8.89 7.54 -0.98
C GLY A 152 -8.94 7.70 0.54
N LEU A 153 -9.78 8.58 1.10
CA LEU A 153 -9.94 8.72 2.55
C LEU A 153 -10.57 7.46 3.15
N LEU A 154 -11.61 6.90 2.52
CA LEU A 154 -12.21 5.65 2.96
C LEU A 154 -11.22 4.48 2.87
N PHE A 155 -10.39 4.47 1.83
CA PHE A 155 -9.33 3.49 1.70
C PHE A 155 -8.26 3.65 2.79
N GLY A 156 -7.90 4.88 3.15
CA GLY A 156 -7.03 5.18 4.29
C GLY A 156 -7.60 4.64 5.61
N PHE A 157 -8.89 4.87 5.86
CA PHE A 157 -9.59 4.28 7.01
C PHE A 157 -9.54 2.76 7.00
N PHE A 158 -9.74 2.13 5.84
CA PHE A 158 -9.62 0.68 5.70
C PHE A 158 -8.23 0.17 6.08
N ILE A 159 -7.15 0.79 5.58
CA ILE A 159 -5.78 0.42 5.94
C ILE A 159 -5.54 0.58 7.45
N TRP A 160 -6.01 1.69 8.03
CA TRP A 160 -5.94 1.90 9.48
C TRP A 160 -6.66 0.80 10.26
N ALA A 161 -7.87 0.42 9.84
CA ALA A 161 -8.65 -0.63 10.49
C ALA A 161 -7.92 -1.98 10.39
N VAL A 162 -7.38 -2.33 9.23
CA VAL A 162 -6.55 -3.54 9.05
C VAL A 162 -5.36 -3.51 10.01
N LEU A 163 -4.64 -2.39 10.10
CA LEU A 163 -3.51 -2.27 11.03
C LEU A 163 -3.95 -2.48 12.47
N VAL A 164 -4.91 -1.71 12.98
CA VAL A 164 -5.32 -1.75 14.40
C VAL A 164 -5.90 -3.10 14.81
N LEU A 165 -6.58 -3.79 13.90
CA LEU A 165 -7.13 -5.12 14.15
C LEU A 165 -6.10 -6.25 13.95
N SER A 166 -4.89 -5.94 13.48
CA SER A 166 -3.89 -6.95 13.13
C SER A 166 -2.97 -7.34 14.29
N PRO A 167 -2.46 -8.58 14.32
CA PRO A 167 -1.48 -9.02 15.31
C PRO A 167 -0.21 -8.14 15.42
N PRO A 168 0.37 -7.59 14.33
CA PRO A 168 1.50 -6.66 14.43
C PRO A 168 1.26 -5.45 15.32
N PHE A 169 0.04 -4.89 15.33
CA PHE A 169 -0.29 -3.74 16.16
C PHE A 169 -0.07 -4.02 17.66
N TYR A 170 -0.48 -5.21 18.11
CA TYR A 170 -0.29 -5.63 19.48
C TYR A 170 1.17 -6.01 19.78
N GLN A 171 1.84 -6.73 18.87
CA GLN A 171 3.23 -7.17 19.08
C GLN A 171 4.25 -6.04 19.04
N TRP A 172 3.97 -4.96 18.32
CA TRP A 172 4.79 -3.76 18.35
C TRP A 172 4.53 -2.90 19.59
N GLY A 173 3.62 -3.32 20.49
CA GLY A 173 3.29 -2.58 21.70
C GLY A 173 2.40 -1.36 21.46
N LEU A 174 1.87 -1.16 20.25
CA LEU A 174 1.05 0.01 19.91
C LEU A 174 -0.26 0.05 20.72
N ALA A 175 -0.84 -1.11 21.04
CA ALA A 175 -2.03 -1.17 21.89
C ALA A 175 -1.78 -0.72 23.34
N GLY A 176 -0.54 -0.85 23.82
CA GLY A 176 -0.14 -0.51 25.19
C GLY A 176 0.67 0.78 25.31
N ALA A 177 0.79 1.55 24.22
CA ALA A 177 1.55 2.81 24.23
C ALA A 177 0.95 3.80 25.23
N ALA A 178 1.81 4.58 25.90
CA ALA A 178 1.40 5.55 26.92
C ALA A 178 0.42 6.61 26.37
N SER A 179 0.46 6.86 25.07
CA SER A 179 -0.43 7.76 24.33
C SER A 179 -1.87 7.24 24.21
N GLY A 180 -2.14 5.96 24.48
CA GLY A 180 -3.48 5.37 24.59
C GLY A 180 -4.38 5.68 23.39
N ALA A 181 -5.58 6.22 23.63
CA ALA A 181 -6.54 6.58 22.58
C ALA A 181 -5.98 7.63 21.60
N TRP A 182 -5.04 8.48 22.03
CA TRP A 182 -4.45 9.49 21.15
C TRP A 182 -3.64 8.86 20.02
N LEU A 183 -2.99 7.72 20.29
CA LEU A 183 -2.28 6.99 19.24
C LEU A 183 -3.22 6.50 18.14
N LEU A 184 -4.40 5.98 18.51
CA LEU A 184 -5.37 5.50 17.53
C LEU A 184 -5.86 6.61 16.60
N ILE A 185 -6.15 7.78 17.17
CA ILE A 185 -6.57 8.96 16.40
C ILE A 185 -5.42 9.46 15.53
N ALA A 186 -4.21 9.56 16.08
CA ALA A 186 -3.03 9.98 15.31
C ALA A 186 -2.79 9.02 14.13
N LEU A 187 -2.81 7.71 14.36
CA LEU A 187 -2.70 6.71 13.29
C LEU A 187 -3.82 6.88 12.27
N LEU A 188 -5.07 7.08 12.69
CA LEU A 188 -6.19 7.29 11.77
C LEU A 188 -5.96 8.53 10.89
N LEU A 189 -5.59 9.66 11.48
CA LEU A 189 -5.32 10.91 10.76
C LEU A 189 -4.19 10.72 9.74
N VAL A 190 -3.11 10.05 10.11
CA VAL A 190 -2.00 9.84 9.19
C VAL A 190 -2.42 8.89 8.04
N HIS A 191 -3.26 7.89 8.30
CA HIS A 191 -3.82 7.04 7.22
C HIS A 191 -4.82 7.79 6.34
N PHE A 192 -5.57 8.76 6.88
CA PHE A 192 -6.38 9.66 6.06
C PHE A 192 -5.53 10.55 5.17
N VAL A 193 -4.43 11.10 5.68
CA VAL A 193 -3.46 11.85 4.86
C VAL A 193 -2.90 10.97 3.76
N TYR A 194 -2.46 9.75 4.11
CA TYR A 194 -1.97 8.78 3.15
C TYR A 194 -3.00 8.49 2.04
N GLY A 195 -4.22 8.10 2.44
CA GLY A 195 -5.31 7.76 1.54
C GLY A 195 -5.75 8.95 0.68
N GLY A 196 -5.79 10.15 1.25
CA GLY A 196 -6.11 11.39 0.53
C GLY A 196 -5.08 11.72 -0.55
N ILE A 197 -3.79 11.55 -0.27
CA ILE A 197 -2.71 11.75 -1.26
C ILE A 197 -2.83 10.73 -2.39
N VAL A 198 -2.97 9.43 -2.07
CA VAL A 198 -3.16 8.37 -3.07
C VAL A 198 -4.40 8.65 -3.93
N GLY A 199 -5.54 8.94 -3.29
CA GLY A 199 -6.80 9.24 -3.95
C GLY A 199 -6.71 10.46 -4.86
N TYR A 200 -6.06 11.53 -4.41
CA TYR A 200 -5.83 12.73 -5.23
C TYR A 200 -4.95 12.44 -6.45
N ILE A 201 -3.83 11.73 -6.24
CA ILE A 201 -2.91 11.37 -7.32
C ILE A 201 -3.63 10.52 -8.37
N VAL A 202 -4.32 9.48 -7.93
CA VAL A 202 -5.05 8.60 -8.83
C VAL A 202 -6.16 9.33 -9.57
N TYR A 203 -6.95 10.15 -8.87
CA TYR A 203 -7.99 10.99 -9.49
C TYR A 203 -7.44 11.89 -10.61
N ARG A 204 -6.24 12.47 -10.41
CA ARG A 204 -5.65 13.45 -11.31
C ARG A 204 -4.95 12.84 -12.53
N TRP A 205 -4.32 11.67 -12.37
CA TRP A 205 -3.36 11.13 -13.35
C TRP A 205 -3.72 9.73 -13.90
N VAL A 206 -4.66 9.00 -13.30
CA VAL A 206 -5.14 7.74 -13.90
C VAL A 206 -6.06 8.02 -15.09
N PHE A 207 -5.89 7.25 -16.16
CA PHE A 207 -6.74 7.34 -17.34
C PHE A 207 -8.19 6.95 -17.00
N PRO A 208 -9.19 7.71 -17.47
CA PRO A 208 -10.58 7.34 -17.30
C PRO A 208 -10.85 5.99 -17.98
N GLU A 209 -11.62 5.12 -17.32
CA GLU A 209 -12.18 3.95 -18.01
C GLU A 209 -13.12 4.44 -19.10
N VAL A 210 -13.01 3.82 -20.26
CA VAL A 210 -14.02 3.97 -21.31
C VAL A 210 -15.30 3.29 -20.81
N GLY A 211 -16.15 4.02 -20.09
CA GLY A 211 -17.42 3.50 -19.56
C GLY A 211 -17.98 4.28 -18.38
N MET A 212 -17.15 4.70 -17.42
CA MET A 212 -17.61 5.44 -16.23
C MET A 212 -17.73 6.94 -16.46
N GLU A 213 -16.91 7.51 -17.36
CA GLU A 213 -17.25 8.78 -18.00
C GLU A 213 -18.34 8.59 -19.07
N GLY A 214 -18.81 7.38 -19.41
CA GLY A 214 -19.99 7.18 -20.27
C GLY A 214 -21.31 7.67 -19.64
N ILE A 215 -21.34 7.82 -18.31
CA ILE A 215 -22.51 8.38 -17.60
C ILE A 215 -22.36 9.92 -17.42
N LYS A 216 -21.14 10.47 -17.52
CA LYS A 216 -20.88 11.94 -17.42
C LYS A 216 -20.42 12.60 -18.72
N ALA A 217 -20.15 11.82 -19.77
CA ALA A 217 -20.05 12.23 -21.17
C ALA A 217 -21.45 12.35 -21.81
N ILE A 218 -22.50 12.16 -21.01
CA ILE A 218 -23.75 12.91 -21.11
C ILE A 218 -23.59 14.22 -20.31
N ARG A 219 -22.57 15.01 -20.65
CA ARG A 219 -22.74 16.46 -20.64
C ARG A 219 -23.21 16.80 -22.05
N PRO A 220 -24.28 17.59 -22.19
CA PRO A 220 -24.93 17.79 -23.47
C PRO A 220 -23.94 18.42 -24.42
N LEU A 221 -23.81 17.83 -25.61
CA LEU A 221 -23.34 18.52 -26.81
C LEU A 221 -24.36 19.59 -27.29
N TYR A 222 -24.97 20.29 -26.34
CA TYR A 222 -25.80 21.48 -26.54
C TYR A 222 -25.40 22.52 -25.50
N ALA A 223 -24.29 23.21 -25.81
CA ALA A 223 -24.02 24.61 -25.48
C ALA A 223 -22.84 25.07 -26.36
#